data_AF-A0A510KTW7-F1
#
_entry.id   AF-A0A510KTW7-F1
#
_cell.length_a   1.000
_cell.length_b   1.000
_cell.length_c   1.000
_cell.angle_alpha   90.00
_cell.angle_beta   90.00
_cell.angle_gamma   90.00
#
_symmetry.space_group_name_H-M   'P 1'
#
loop_
_entity.id
_entity.type
_entity.pdbx_description
1 polymer ?
#
loop_
_entity_poly.entity_id
_entity_poly.type
_entity_poly.pdbx_seq_one_letter_code
_entity_poly.pdbx_strand_id
1 'polypeptide(L)'
;MRTEIFELLNSPDLNKIKEDKSITFKWDRRTLLKVIKKRLGEDNESDSEFIKKYFESNKKRINLKNNKKKIEIFKYILNKTRYRPRDVVAFFKYVFENNPEIPIINETLDKEYGYSNYLYQEIKNELSGFYDNRKIEDIFNKIKKFNKSAFIIKDFLKENRIDKKQKEFYLNFFKKLYDLGIINIVQIQNGHKENILNYNIDGSYLLDEKCFVAINYGLRNHLKLYNPDSNN
;
A
#
# COMPACT_ATOMS: atom_id res chain seq x y z
N MET A 1 -17.51 4.13 9.03
CA MET A 1 -16.98 2.97 9.79
C MET A 1 -16.15 2.12 8.83
N ARG A 2 -15.08 1.43 9.27
CA ARG A 2 -14.40 0.45 8.39
C ARG A 2 -15.40 -0.65 8.04
N THR A 3 -15.52 -1.00 6.77
CA THR A 3 -16.45 -2.06 6.30
C THR A 3 -16.24 -3.36 7.06
N GLU A 4 -14.98 -3.68 7.39
CA GLU A 4 -14.60 -4.88 8.11
C GLU A 4 -15.16 -4.92 9.55
N ILE A 5 -15.23 -3.77 10.24
CA ILE A 5 -15.81 -3.70 11.59
C ILE A 5 -17.33 -3.86 11.49
N PHE A 6 -17.93 -3.26 10.47
CA PHE A 6 -19.36 -3.36 10.23
C PHE A 6 -19.78 -4.80 9.91
N GLU A 7 -18.98 -5.53 9.14
CA GLU A 7 -19.21 -6.94 8.80
C GLU A 7 -19.03 -7.91 9.98
N LEU A 8 -18.31 -7.50 11.03
CA LEU A 8 -18.17 -8.28 12.26
C LEU A 8 -19.35 -8.10 13.23
N LEU A 9 -20.21 -7.10 13.00
CA LEU A 9 -21.42 -6.95 13.78
C LEU A 9 -22.36 -8.12 13.47
N ASN A 10 -22.99 -8.70 14.50
CA ASN A 10 -23.99 -9.73 14.33
C ASN A 10 -25.37 -9.12 14.56
N SER A 11 -25.95 -8.51 13.51
CA SER A 11 -27.27 -7.87 13.59
C SER A 11 -28.11 -8.17 12.34
N PRO A 12 -29.41 -8.49 12.50
CA PRO A 12 -30.29 -8.80 11.38
C PRO A 12 -30.54 -7.60 10.45
N ASP A 13 -30.33 -6.37 10.95
CA ASP A 13 -30.58 -5.14 10.20
C ASP A 13 -29.36 -4.58 9.46
N LEU A 14 -28.23 -5.30 9.45
CA LEU A 14 -26.99 -4.79 8.83
C LEU A 14 -27.16 -4.47 7.34
N ASN A 15 -27.91 -5.28 6.60
CA ASN A 15 -28.14 -5.01 5.18
C ASN A 15 -28.93 -3.71 4.99
N LYS A 16 -29.99 -3.48 5.79
CA LYS A 16 -30.76 -2.24 5.76
C LYS A 16 -29.92 -1.03 6.15
N ILE A 17 -29.08 -1.14 7.18
CA ILE A 17 -28.18 -0.05 7.60
C ILE A 17 -27.14 0.24 6.50
N LYS A 18 -26.64 -0.80 5.83
CA LYS A 18 -25.69 -0.67 4.73
C LYS A 18 -26.32 0.01 3.51
N GLU A 19 -27.56 -0.32 3.17
CA GLU A 19 -28.26 0.25 2.02
C GLU A 19 -28.80 1.66 2.30
N ASP A 20 -29.52 1.86 3.41
CA ASP A 20 -30.28 3.09 3.65
C ASP A 20 -29.48 4.16 4.41
N LYS A 21 -28.43 3.78 5.14
CA LYS A 21 -27.75 4.66 6.10
C LYS A 21 -26.23 4.69 5.95
N SER A 22 -25.68 4.13 4.89
CA SER A 22 -24.24 4.16 4.64
C SER A 22 -23.86 5.16 3.54
N ILE A 23 -22.75 5.85 3.75
CA ILE A 23 -22.06 6.61 2.71
C ILE A 23 -20.74 5.90 2.44
N THR A 24 -20.60 5.35 1.23
CA THR A 24 -19.37 4.69 0.81
C THR A 24 -18.41 5.73 0.23
N PHE A 25 -17.32 6.00 0.95
CA PHE A 25 -16.25 6.86 0.45
C PHE A 25 -15.34 6.07 -0.50
N LYS A 26 -15.33 6.45 -1.78
CA LYS A 26 -14.30 6.01 -2.72
C LYS A 26 -13.21 7.07 -2.79
N TRP A 27 -11.98 6.67 -2.48
CA TRP A 27 -10.83 7.57 -2.54
C TRP A 27 -10.19 7.48 -3.92
N ASP A 28 -10.14 8.61 -4.60
CA ASP A 28 -9.38 8.77 -5.83
C ASP A 28 -8.33 9.88 -5.67
N ARG A 29 -7.53 10.06 -6.72
CA ARG A 29 -6.49 11.09 -6.75
C ARG A 29 -7.04 12.48 -6.42
N ARG A 30 -8.22 12.85 -6.94
CA ARG A 30 -8.82 14.18 -6.76
C ARG A 30 -9.28 14.40 -5.32
N THR A 31 -9.96 13.41 -4.75
CA THR A 31 -10.49 13.46 -3.39
C THR A 31 -9.34 13.46 -2.37
N LEU A 32 -8.29 12.67 -2.61
CA LEU A 32 -7.09 12.69 -1.77
C LEU A 32 -6.38 14.05 -1.83
N LEU A 33 -6.27 14.65 -3.01
CA LEU A 33 -5.68 16.00 -3.16
C LEU A 33 -6.44 17.04 -2.34
N LYS A 34 -7.79 17.04 -2.40
CA LYS A 34 -8.63 17.91 -1.59
C LYS A 34 -8.41 17.76 -0.09
N VAL A 35 -8.26 16.52 0.41
CA VAL A 35 -8.01 16.28 1.84
C VAL A 35 -6.64 16.83 2.26
N ILE A 36 -5.61 16.66 1.42
CA ILE A 36 -4.28 17.18 1.71
C ILE A 36 -4.29 18.71 1.71
N LYS A 37 -4.89 19.33 0.70
CA LYS A 37 -5.09 20.80 0.62
C LYS A 37 -5.72 21.34 1.88
N LYS A 38 -6.85 20.77 2.30
CA LYS A 38 -7.53 21.15 3.53
C LYS A 38 -6.65 20.99 4.78
N ARG A 39 -5.81 19.95 4.82
CA ARG A 39 -4.92 19.71 5.96
C ARG A 39 -3.72 20.64 6.00
N LEU A 40 -3.31 21.17 4.85
CA LEU A 40 -2.24 22.16 4.74
C LEU A 40 -2.75 23.61 4.77
N GLY A 41 -4.07 23.83 4.85
CA GLY A 41 -4.66 25.18 4.86
C GLY A 41 -4.76 25.84 3.47
N GLU A 42 -4.70 25.05 2.40
CA GLU A 42 -4.65 25.49 1.00
C GLU A 42 -5.92 25.07 0.23
N ASP A 43 -7.07 25.07 0.91
CA ASP A 43 -8.35 24.62 0.36
C ASP A 43 -8.89 25.52 -0.76
N ASN A 44 -8.52 26.80 -0.74
CA ASN A 44 -8.92 27.80 -1.73
C ASN A 44 -7.99 27.90 -2.96
N GLU A 45 -6.80 27.28 -2.89
CA GLU A 45 -5.84 27.29 -4.01
C GLU A 45 -6.37 26.43 -5.17
N SER A 46 -6.03 26.73 -6.43
CA SER A 46 -6.39 25.81 -7.53
C SER A 46 -5.59 24.51 -7.45
N ASP A 47 -6.10 23.41 -8.03
CA ASP A 47 -5.35 22.15 -8.05
C ASP A 47 -4.01 22.30 -8.79
N SER A 48 -3.94 23.13 -9.85
CA SER A 48 -2.70 23.41 -10.58
C SER A 48 -1.68 24.18 -9.76
N GLU A 49 -2.10 25.22 -9.03
CA GLU A 49 -1.19 26.02 -8.19
C GLU A 49 -0.64 25.18 -7.04
N PHE A 50 -1.51 24.43 -6.37
CA PHE A 50 -1.10 23.53 -5.29
C PHE A 50 -0.12 22.46 -5.78
N ILE A 51 -0.43 21.83 -6.93
CA ILE A 51 0.47 20.84 -7.54
C ILE A 51 1.79 21.50 -7.93
N LYS A 52 1.76 22.72 -8.47
CA LYS A 52 2.98 23.46 -8.83
C LYS A 52 3.87 23.76 -7.63
N LYS A 53 3.25 24.29 -6.58
CA LYS A 53 3.88 24.66 -5.32
C LYS A 53 4.55 23.47 -4.63
N TYR A 54 3.87 22.32 -4.58
CA TYR A 54 4.31 21.17 -3.77
C TYR A 54 4.88 19.98 -4.55
N PHE A 55 4.59 19.85 -5.86
CA PHE A 55 4.90 18.64 -6.64
C PHE A 55 5.55 18.87 -8.00
N GLU A 56 5.47 20.07 -8.61
CA GLU A 56 6.06 20.31 -9.95
C GLU A 56 7.52 20.73 -9.92
N SER A 57 8.07 21.11 -8.77
CA SER A 57 9.44 21.65 -8.71
C SER A 57 10.51 20.64 -9.14
N ASN A 58 10.26 19.32 -9.12
CA ASN A 58 11.18 18.33 -9.68
C ASN A 58 10.48 17.01 -10.00
N LYS A 59 10.23 16.71 -11.29
CA LYS A 59 9.87 15.36 -11.76
C LYS A 59 10.89 14.35 -11.21
N LYS A 60 10.52 13.57 -10.19
CA LYS A 60 11.39 12.61 -9.50
C LYS A 60 12.05 11.69 -10.54
N ARG A 61 13.39 11.76 -10.64
CA ARG A 61 14.18 10.75 -11.35
C ARG A 61 14.27 9.54 -10.42
N ILE A 62 13.35 8.60 -10.57
CA ILE A 62 13.54 7.30 -9.93
C ILE A 62 14.50 6.53 -10.83
N ASN A 63 15.71 6.28 -10.32
CA ASN A 63 16.62 5.32 -10.93
C ASN A 63 16.05 3.91 -10.75
N LEU A 64 15.12 3.52 -11.61
CA LEU A 64 14.97 2.10 -11.94
C LEU A 64 16.15 1.78 -12.86
N LYS A 65 16.98 0.83 -12.46
CA LYS A 65 18.40 0.66 -12.83
C LYS A 65 18.78 0.82 -14.31
N ASN A 66 17.85 0.76 -15.26
CA ASN A 66 18.12 0.94 -16.70
C ASN A 66 17.15 1.89 -17.44
N ASN A 67 16.25 2.59 -16.76
CA ASN A 67 15.33 3.54 -17.41
C ASN A 67 15.07 4.75 -16.50
N LYS A 68 15.52 5.92 -16.94
CA LYS A 68 15.28 7.23 -16.30
C LYS A 68 13.81 7.65 -16.48
N LYS A 69 12.85 6.86 -15.98
CA LYS A 69 11.44 7.24 -15.98
C LYS A 69 11.22 8.29 -14.91
N LYS A 70 10.79 9.47 -15.36
CA LYS A 70 10.30 10.55 -14.51
C LYS A 70 8.92 10.16 -14.00
N ILE A 71 8.73 10.12 -12.68
CA ILE A 71 7.39 10.01 -12.07
C ILE A 71 7.02 11.33 -11.42
N GLU A 72 5.75 11.68 -11.50
CA GLU A 72 5.19 12.79 -10.75
C GLU A 72 5.23 12.50 -9.24
N ILE A 73 5.56 13.50 -8.41
CA ILE A 73 5.70 13.32 -6.96
C ILE A 73 4.40 12.82 -6.33
N PHE A 74 3.24 13.36 -6.69
CA PHE A 74 1.99 12.89 -6.10
C PHE A 74 1.69 11.44 -6.48
N LYS A 75 1.94 11.04 -7.73
CA LYS A 75 1.85 9.64 -8.16
C LYS A 75 2.84 8.75 -7.40
N TYR A 76 4.03 9.25 -7.10
CA TYR A 76 5.01 8.54 -6.27
C TYR A 76 4.50 8.27 -4.86
N ILE A 77 3.96 9.29 -4.19
CA ILE A 77 3.36 9.17 -2.85
C ILE A 77 2.22 8.15 -2.89
N LEU A 78 1.32 8.25 -3.86
CA LEU A 78 0.21 7.32 -4.01
C LEU A 78 0.69 5.87 -4.16
N ASN A 79 1.72 5.61 -4.97
CA ASN A 79 2.31 4.27 -5.12
C ASN A 79 2.92 3.70 -3.82
N LYS A 80 3.29 4.56 -2.86
CA LYS A 80 3.85 4.19 -1.54
C LYS A 80 2.79 4.08 -0.45
N THR A 81 1.58 4.53 -0.70
CA THR A 81 0.47 4.52 0.26
C THR A 81 -0.55 3.46 -0.11
N ARG A 82 -1.62 3.30 0.67
CA ARG A 82 -2.73 2.38 0.33
C ARG A 82 -3.93 3.13 -0.28
N TYR A 83 -3.69 4.31 -0.86
CA TYR A 83 -4.73 5.19 -1.40
C TYR A 83 -5.79 5.59 -0.37
N ARG A 84 -5.40 5.66 0.91
CA ARG A 84 -6.25 6.15 2.01
C ARG A 84 -5.76 7.53 2.45
N PRO A 85 -6.65 8.49 2.76
CA PRO A 85 -6.23 9.84 3.13
C PRO A 85 -5.25 9.86 4.30
N ARG A 86 -5.48 9.01 5.31
CA ARG A 86 -4.60 8.88 6.48
C ARG A 86 -3.17 8.46 6.10
N ASP A 87 -3.01 7.56 5.13
CA ASP A 87 -1.70 7.04 4.74
C ASP A 87 -0.94 8.09 3.94
N VAL A 88 -1.64 8.83 3.07
CA VAL A 88 -1.06 9.96 2.34
C VAL A 88 -0.62 11.06 3.30
N VAL A 89 -1.49 11.45 4.22
CA VAL A 89 -1.16 12.44 5.26
C VAL A 89 0.00 11.97 6.14
N ALA A 90 0.06 10.71 6.53
CA ALA A 90 1.18 10.17 7.27
C ALA A 90 2.47 10.22 6.45
N PHE A 91 2.42 9.89 5.16
CA PHE A 91 3.55 10.07 4.25
C PHE A 91 4.02 11.52 4.25
N PHE A 92 3.10 12.50 4.17
CA PHE A 92 3.43 13.91 4.30
C PHE A 92 4.12 14.23 5.63
N LYS A 93 3.54 13.80 6.75
CA LYS A 93 4.10 14.02 8.09
C LYS A 93 5.53 13.51 8.22
N TYR A 94 5.82 12.29 7.75
CA TYR A 94 7.13 11.67 7.91
C TYR A 94 8.16 12.20 6.92
N VAL A 95 7.80 12.37 5.65
CA VAL A 95 8.76 12.77 4.61
C VAL A 95 9.00 14.27 4.61
N PHE A 96 7.97 15.05 4.92
CA PHE A 96 8.04 16.51 4.87
C PHE A 96 8.06 17.16 6.26
N GLU A 97 7.93 16.43 7.37
CA GLU A 97 7.91 17.01 8.73
C GLU A 97 6.86 18.12 8.92
N ASN A 98 5.78 18.09 8.14
CA ASN A 98 4.79 19.17 8.00
C ASN A 98 5.32 20.48 7.37
N ASN A 99 6.55 20.49 6.85
CA ASN A 99 7.06 21.52 5.95
C ASN A 99 7.01 21.05 4.49
N PRO A 100 5.95 21.42 3.76
CA PRO A 100 5.74 20.94 2.40
C PRO A 100 6.70 21.57 1.37
N GLU A 101 7.53 22.53 1.77
CA GLU A 101 8.61 23.09 0.93
C GLU A 101 9.87 22.21 0.88
N ILE A 102 9.96 21.18 1.75
CA ILE A 102 11.07 20.23 1.72
C ILE A 102 11.03 19.47 0.39
N PRO A 103 12.03 19.62 -0.50
CA PRO A 103 12.00 18.94 -1.78
C PRO A 103 12.19 17.43 -1.57
N ILE A 104 11.40 16.59 -2.24
CA ILE A 104 11.66 15.14 -2.26
C ILE A 104 12.88 14.87 -3.17
N ILE A 105 14.06 14.96 -2.57
CA ILE A 105 15.35 14.61 -3.19
C ILE A 105 15.85 13.25 -2.70
N ASN A 106 16.87 12.68 -3.34
CA ASN A 106 17.42 11.38 -2.93
C ASN A 106 17.92 11.41 -1.47
N GLU A 107 18.37 12.57 -0.96
CA GLU A 107 18.76 12.70 0.45
C GLU A 107 17.57 12.63 1.44
N THR A 108 16.32 12.81 1.00
CA THR A 108 15.12 12.63 1.86
C THR A 108 14.65 11.17 1.97
N LEU A 109 15.36 10.21 1.34
CA LEU A 109 15.03 8.77 1.37
C LEU A 109 15.07 8.17 2.78
N ASP A 110 15.90 8.69 3.69
CA ASP A 110 15.94 8.24 5.09
C ASP A 110 14.61 8.53 5.81
N LYS A 111 13.89 9.58 5.41
CA LYS A 111 12.56 9.90 5.94
C LYS A 111 11.49 8.93 5.41
N GLU A 112 11.68 8.36 4.21
CA GLU A 112 10.82 7.29 3.71
C GLU A 112 10.94 6.00 4.53
N TYR A 113 12.10 5.76 5.17
CA TYR A 113 12.24 4.65 6.13
C TYR A 113 11.36 4.88 7.36
N GLY A 114 11.30 6.12 7.86
CA GLY A 114 10.39 6.53 8.95
C GLY A 114 8.92 6.24 8.61
N TYR A 115 8.46 6.65 7.43
CA TYR A 115 7.11 6.32 6.96
C TYR A 115 6.90 4.80 6.83
N SER A 116 7.89 4.06 6.32
CA SER A 116 7.78 2.60 6.17
C SER A 116 7.61 1.88 7.51
N ASN A 117 8.34 2.33 8.53
CA ASN A 117 8.18 1.81 9.90
C ASN A 117 6.80 2.14 10.46
N TYR A 118 6.32 3.37 10.28
CA TYR A 118 4.96 3.74 10.65
C TYR A 118 3.92 2.85 9.98
N LEU A 119 4.03 2.67 8.66
CA LEU A 119 3.11 1.84 7.88
C LEU A 119 3.13 0.39 8.38
N TYR A 120 4.31 -0.17 8.71
CA TYR A 120 4.40 -1.50 9.28
C TYR A 120 3.67 -1.62 10.62
N GLN A 121 3.79 -0.65 11.52
CA GLN A 121 3.07 -0.66 12.80
C GLN A 121 1.56 -0.56 12.59
N GLU A 122 1.10 0.33 11.69
CA GLU A 122 -0.31 0.41 11.31
C GLU A 122 -0.83 -0.93 10.78
N ILE A 123 -0.05 -1.59 9.92
CA ILE A 123 -0.39 -2.91 9.38
C ILE A 123 -0.50 -3.96 10.48
N LYS A 124 0.47 -4.01 11.41
CA LYS A 124 0.40 -4.93 12.55
C LYS A 124 -0.84 -4.69 13.40
N ASN A 125 -1.16 -3.43 13.69
CA ASN A 125 -2.34 -3.04 14.46
C ASN A 125 -3.65 -3.43 13.74
N GLU A 126 -3.67 -3.37 12.41
CA GLU A 126 -4.84 -3.80 11.64
C GLU A 126 -4.98 -5.33 11.60
N LEU A 127 -3.86 -6.05 11.52
CA LEU A 127 -3.85 -7.51 11.49
C LEU A 127 -4.07 -8.14 12.86
N SER A 128 -3.74 -7.46 13.96
CA SER A 128 -3.89 -7.98 15.33
C SER A 128 -5.36 -8.20 15.72
N GLY A 129 -6.30 -7.57 15.02
CA GLY A 129 -7.73 -7.86 15.14
C GLY A 129 -8.15 -9.22 14.55
N PHE A 130 -7.27 -9.88 13.80
CA PHE A 130 -7.56 -11.13 13.08
C PHE A 130 -6.57 -12.26 13.41
N TYR A 131 -5.34 -11.94 13.80
CA TYR A 131 -4.26 -12.91 13.99
C TYR A 131 -3.42 -12.59 15.23
N ASP A 132 -2.86 -13.63 15.87
CA ASP A 132 -1.90 -13.49 16.97
C ASP A 132 -0.64 -12.74 16.51
N ASN A 133 -0.16 -11.80 17.32
CA ASN A 133 1.00 -10.95 17.01
C ASN A 133 2.26 -11.75 16.67
N ARG A 134 2.50 -12.89 17.32
CA ARG A 134 3.66 -13.75 17.03
C ARG A 134 3.54 -14.39 15.66
N LYS A 135 2.32 -14.76 15.24
CA LYS A 135 2.07 -15.28 13.88
C LYS A 135 2.28 -14.20 12.82
N ILE A 136 1.79 -12.98 13.08
CA ILE A 136 2.00 -11.84 12.18
C ILE A 136 3.50 -11.61 11.98
N GLU A 137 4.27 -11.54 13.07
CA GLU A 137 5.72 -11.34 13.04
C GLU A 137 6.45 -12.49 12.35
N ASP A 138 6.09 -13.74 12.62
CA ASP A 138 6.70 -14.89 11.94
C ASP A 138 6.48 -14.82 10.41
N ILE A 139 5.26 -14.51 9.95
CA ILE A 139 4.98 -14.42 8.52
C ILE A 139 5.75 -13.25 7.87
N PHE A 140 5.79 -12.07 8.49
CA PHE A 140 6.60 -10.96 7.96
C PHE A 140 8.10 -11.27 7.96
N ASN A 141 8.59 -11.99 8.97
CA ASN A 141 9.97 -12.48 9.00
C ASN A 141 10.23 -13.48 7.87
N LYS A 142 9.28 -14.37 7.55
CA LYS A 142 9.37 -15.26 6.38
C LYS A 142 9.39 -14.48 5.07
N ILE A 143 8.54 -13.45 4.91
CA ILE A 143 8.53 -12.57 3.72
C ILE A 143 9.89 -11.87 3.57
N LYS A 144 10.45 -11.34 4.67
CA LYS A 144 11.77 -10.72 4.68
C LYS A 144 12.88 -11.69 4.29
N LYS A 145 12.88 -12.91 4.85
CA LYS A 145 13.87 -13.96 4.52
C LYS A 145 13.75 -14.44 3.08
N PHE A 146 12.53 -14.50 2.54
CA PHE A 146 12.27 -14.85 1.14
C PHE A 146 12.83 -13.82 0.16
N ASN A 147 13.07 -12.58 0.61
CA ASN A 147 13.83 -11.54 -0.09
C ASN A 147 13.33 -11.22 -1.52
N LYS A 148 12.01 -11.33 -1.75
CA LYS A 148 11.37 -10.98 -3.04
C LYS A 148 10.27 -9.96 -2.78
N SER A 149 10.31 -8.85 -3.52
CA SER A 149 9.29 -7.79 -3.45
C SER A 149 8.05 -8.08 -4.30
N ALA A 150 8.17 -9.01 -5.26
CA ALA A 150 7.07 -9.59 -6.02
C ALA A 150 7.32 -11.08 -6.27
N PHE A 151 6.29 -11.91 -6.16
CA PHE A 151 6.39 -13.37 -6.20
C PHE A 151 5.04 -14.06 -6.41
N ILE A 152 5.07 -15.32 -6.83
CA ILE A 152 3.90 -16.20 -6.82
C ILE A 152 3.73 -16.76 -5.41
N ILE A 153 2.52 -16.73 -4.85
CA ILE A 153 2.26 -17.18 -3.46
C ILE A 153 2.69 -18.64 -3.27
N LYS A 154 2.42 -19.51 -4.25
CA LYS A 154 2.83 -20.91 -4.24
C LYS A 154 4.35 -21.09 -4.04
N ASP A 155 5.16 -20.22 -4.64
CA ASP A 155 6.62 -20.27 -4.48
C ASP A 155 7.04 -19.88 -3.07
N PHE A 156 6.39 -18.85 -2.50
CA PHE A 156 6.60 -18.48 -1.10
C PHE A 156 6.26 -19.64 -0.15
N LEU A 157 5.12 -20.29 -0.35
CA LEU A 157 4.69 -21.44 0.47
C LEU A 157 5.68 -22.59 0.37
N LYS A 158 6.14 -22.91 -0.85
CA LYS A 158 7.11 -23.99 -1.11
C LYS A 158 8.46 -23.71 -0.45
N GLU A 159 9.02 -22.51 -0.64
CA GLU A 159 10.34 -22.15 -0.12
C GLU A 159 10.36 -22.09 1.41
N ASN A 160 9.24 -21.69 2.02
CA ASN A 160 9.07 -21.69 3.47
C ASN A 160 8.60 -23.04 4.06
N ARG A 161 8.54 -24.10 3.23
CA ARG A 161 8.13 -25.47 3.64
C ARG A 161 6.77 -25.50 4.36
N ILE A 162 5.83 -24.67 3.91
CA ILE A 162 4.48 -24.64 4.47
C ILE A 162 3.74 -25.90 4.04
N ASP A 163 3.33 -26.71 5.02
CA ASP A 163 2.63 -27.97 4.79
C ASP A 163 1.18 -27.76 4.33
N LYS A 164 0.53 -28.86 3.90
CA LYS A 164 -0.87 -28.84 3.46
C LYS A 164 -1.85 -28.40 4.55
N LYS A 165 -1.56 -28.68 5.84
CA LYS A 165 -2.45 -28.33 6.95
C LYS A 165 -2.41 -26.83 7.25
N GLN A 166 -1.27 -26.19 7.02
CA GLN A 166 -1.06 -24.75 7.25
C GLN A 166 -1.39 -23.91 6.02
N LYS A 167 -1.37 -24.49 4.82
CA LYS A 167 -1.57 -23.79 3.55
C LYS A 167 -2.78 -22.86 3.56
N GLU A 168 -3.93 -23.34 4.02
CA GLU A 168 -5.16 -22.55 4.03
C GLU A 168 -5.06 -21.31 4.93
N PHE A 169 -4.43 -21.44 6.10
CA PHE A 169 -4.16 -20.32 6.99
C PHE A 169 -3.30 -19.24 6.30
N TYR A 170 -2.23 -19.64 5.61
CA TYR A 170 -1.37 -18.68 4.89
C TYR A 170 -2.11 -18.02 3.71
N LEU A 171 -2.93 -18.77 2.98
CA LEU A 171 -3.74 -18.20 1.90
C LEU A 171 -4.73 -17.17 2.44
N ASN A 172 -5.40 -17.46 3.55
CA ASN A 172 -6.29 -16.51 4.20
C ASN A 172 -5.53 -15.27 4.71
N PHE A 173 -4.31 -15.46 5.22
CA PHE A 173 -3.44 -14.33 5.60
C PHE A 173 -3.10 -13.45 4.38
N PHE A 174 -2.69 -14.04 3.25
CA PHE A 174 -2.40 -13.29 2.03
C PHE A 174 -3.64 -12.60 1.45
N LYS A 175 -4.81 -13.23 1.48
CA LYS A 175 -6.09 -12.58 1.15
C LYS A 175 -6.29 -11.35 2.02
N LYS A 176 -6.07 -11.48 3.33
CA LYS A 176 -6.20 -10.34 4.23
C LYS A 176 -5.19 -9.24 3.95
N LEU A 177 -3.94 -9.57 3.59
CA LEU A 177 -2.97 -8.58 3.14
C LEU A 177 -3.43 -7.84 1.87
N TYR A 178 -4.10 -8.53 0.96
CA TYR A 178 -4.65 -7.95 -0.26
C TYR A 178 -5.81 -6.99 0.04
N ASP A 179 -6.76 -7.40 0.88
CA ASP A 179 -7.89 -6.55 1.31
C ASP A 179 -7.41 -5.29 2.03
N LEU A 180 -6.33 -5.41 2.79
CA LEU A 180 -5.71 -4.29 3.48
C LEU A 180 -4.81 -3.41 2.58
N GLY A 181 -4.65 -3.74 1.29
CA GLY A 181 -3.81 -3.00 0.34
C GLY A 181 -2.30 -3.11 0.63
N ILE A 182 -1.90 -4.15 1.38
CA ILE A 182 -0.51 -4.41 1.77
C ILE A 182 0.23 -5.15 0.65
N ILE A 183 -0.49 -6.00 -0.07
CA ILE A 183 -0.05 -6.60 -1.32
C ILE A 183 -1.02 -6.24 -2.44
N ASN A 184 -0.53 -6.26 -3.67
CA ASN A 184 -1.34 -6.07 -4.87
C ASN A 184 -1.12 -7.24 -5.82
N ILE A 185 -2.15 -7.61 -6.58
CA ILE A 185 -2.01 -8.58 -7.67
C ILE A 185 -1.33 -7.87 -8.85
N VAL A 186 -0.31 -8.50 -9.42
CA VAL A 186 0.40 -8.00 -10.59
C VAL A 186 -0.12 -8.75 -11.80
N GLN A 187 -0.72 -8.02 -12.74
CA GLN A 187 -1.16 -8.55 -14.03
C GLN A 187 -0.09 -8.29 -15.09
N ILE A 188 0.17 -9.28 -15.95
CA ILE A 188 1.08 -9.11 -17.08
C ILE A 188 0.22 -8.78 -18.30
N GLN A 189 0.30 -7.56 -18.82
CA GLN A 189 -0.34 -7.19 -20.08
C GLN A 189 0.73 -7.10 -21.19
N ASN A 190 0.47 -7.77 -22.32
CA ASN A 190 1.29 -7.70 -23.54
C ASN A 190 2.80 -7.96 -23.36
N GLY A 191 3.17 -8.97 -22.56
CA GLY A 191 4.59 -9.36 -22.37
C GLY A 191 5.43 -8.36 -21.55
N HIS A 192 4.87 -7.20 -21.21
CA HIS A 192 5.47 -6.26 -20.27
C HIS A 192 4.81 -6.43 -18.90
N LYS A 193 5.63 -6.57 -17.84
CA LYS A 193 5.13 -6.55 -16.46
C LYS A 193 4.72 -5.13 -16.10
N GLU A 194 3.54 -4.71 -16.54
CA GLU A 194 2.92 -3.53 -15.96
C GLU A 194 2.39 -3.90 -14.58
N ASN A 195 3.02 -3.37 -13.52
CA ASN A 195 2.47 -3.45 -12.17
C ASN A 195 1.16 -2.64 -12.15
N ILE A 196 0.06 -3.27 -12.55
CA ILE A 196 -1.26 -2.74 -12.28
C ILE A 196 -1.41 -2.84 -10.76
N LEU A 197 -1.21 -1.72 -10.08
CA LEU A 197 -1.56 -1.56 -8.67
C LEU A 197 -3.09 -1.52 -8.59
N ASN A 198 -3.73 -2.67 -8.82
CA ASN A 198 -5.13 -2.87 -8.47
C ASN A 198 -5.16 -3.03 -6.96
N TYR A 199 -5.19 -1.88 -6.28
CA TYR A 199 -5.80 -1.82 -4.96
C TYR A 199 -7.16 -2.49 -5.08
N ASN A 200 -7.53 -3.30 -4.09
CA ASN A 200 -8.83 -3.96 -4.07
C ASN A 200 -9.92 -2.89 -3.84
N ILE A 201 -10.18 -2.07 -4.87
CA ILE A 201 -11.11 -0.93 -4.82
C ILE A 201 -12.55 -1.43 -4.91
N ASP A 202 -12.76 -2.64 -5.43
CA ASP A 202 -14.07 -3.23 -5.69
C ASP A 202 -14.25 -4.68 -5.20
N GLY A 203 -13.22 -5.35 -4.66
CA GLY A 203 -13.35 -6.74 -4.18
C GLY A 203 -13.38 -7.77 -5.31
N SER A 204 -13.16 -7.38 -6.57
CA SER A 204 -13.48 -8.22 -7.74
C SER A 204 -12.51 -9.37 -8.00
N TYR A 205 -11.29 -9.30 -7.48
CA TYR A 205 -10.27 -10.33 -7.73
C TYR A 205 -10.11 -11.29 -6.56
N LEU A 206 -10.42 -12.56 -6.81
CA LEU A 206 -10.16 -13.64 -5.88
C LEU A 206 -8.66 -13.96 -5.86
N LEU A 207 -8.01 -13.74 -4.72
CA LEU A 207 -6.61 -14.11 -4.52
C LEU A 207 -6.48 -15.61 -4.22
N ASP A 208 -5.66 -16.30 -5.02
CA ASP A 208 -5.29 -17.71 -4.85
C ASP A 208 -3.77 -17.92 -4.82
N GLU A 209 -3.32 -19.17 -4.66
CA GLU A 209 -1.90 -19.48 -4.55
C GLU A 209 -1.08 -19.24 -5.85
N LYS A 210 -1.75 -19.17 -7.01
CA LYS A 210 -1.12 -18.97 -8.31
C LYS A 210 -0.98 -17.49 -8.66
N CYS A 211 -1.64 -16.60 -7.92
CA CYS A 211 -1.52 -15.17 -8.13
C CYS A 211 -0.06 -14.69 -7.97
N PHE A 212 0.40 -13.89 -8.93
CA PHE A 212 1.62 -13.11 -8.81
C PHE A 212 1.31 -11.83 -8.04
N VAL A 213 1.95 -11.63 -6.90
CA VAL A 213 1.67 -10.53 -5.99
C VAL A 213 2.91 -9.67 -5.78
N ALA A 214 2.71 -8.38 -5.50
CA ALA A 214 3.76 -7.44 -5.14
C ALA A 214 3.47 -6.80 -3.78
N ILE A 215 4.48 -6.76 -2.92
CA ILE A 215 4.44 -6.02 -1.66
C ILE A 215 4.34 -4.52 -1.97
N ASN A 216 3.45 -3.81 -1.27
CA ASN A 216 3.29 -2.36 -1.38
C ASN A 216 4.64 -1.64 -1.24
N TYR A 217 4.93 -0.69 -2.13
CA TYR A 217 6.24 -0.01 -2.18
C TYR A 217 6.58 0.72 -0.87
N GLY A 218 5.57 1.15 -0.11
CA GLY A 218 5.73 1.82 1.19
C GLY A 218 6.30 0.90 2.26
N LEU A 219 6.08 -0.41 2.17
CA LEU A 219 6.52 -1.38 3.17
C LEU A 219 7.91 -1.99 2.89
N ARG A 220 8.38 -1.88 1.64
CA ARG A 220 9.63 -2.53 1.19
C ARG A 220 10.87 -2.04 1.96
N ASN A 221 10.87 -0.77 2.39
CA ASN A 221 11.90 -0.17 3.26
C ASN A 221 12.06 -0.95 4.56
N HIS A 222 10.97 -1.07 5.33
CA HIS A 222 10.94 -1.77 6.60
C HIS A 222 11.35 -3.25 6.46
N LEU A 223 10.81 -3.91 5.43
CA LEU A 223 11.10 -5.33 5.17
C LEU A 223 12.46 -5.57 4.50
N LYS A 224 13.22 -4.51 4.19
CA LYS A 224 14.51 -4.59 3.48
C LYS A 224 14.42 -5.32 2.14
N LEU A 225 13.30 -5.21 1.44
CA LEU A 225 13.03 -5.90 0.16
C LEU A 225 13.53 -5.09 -1.05
N TYR A 226 14.57 -4.28 -0.86
CA TYR A 226 15.24 -3.65 -1.99
C TYR A 226 16.08 -4.69 -2.67
N ASN A 227 15.56 -5.17 -3.78
CA ASN A 227 16.34 -5.93 -4.71
C ASN A 227 16.83 -4.94 -5.77
N PRO A 228 18.06 -4.39 -5.66
CA PRO A 228 18.67 -3.69 -6.77
C PRO A 228 18.87 -4.63 -7.98
N ASP A 229 18.67 -5.95 -7.85
CA ASP A 229 18.91 -6.93 -8.92
C ASP A 229 17.68 -7.80 -9.27
N SER A 230 16.46 -7.40 -8.87
CA SER A 230 15.27 -8.08 -9.40
C SER A 230 15.00 -7.65 -10.84
N ASN A 231 15.71 -8.28 -11.78
CA ASN A 231 15.26 -8.43 -13.15
C ASN A 231 13.91 -9.13 -13.13
N ASN A 232 12.82 -8.37 -13.24
CA ASN A 232 11.53 -8.92 -13.61
C ASN A 232 10.59 -7.83 -14.13
#